data_AF-A0A938HQD1-F1
#
_entry.id   AF-A0A938HQD1-F1
#
_cell.length_a   1.000
_cell.length_b   1.000
_cell.length_c   1.000
_cell.angle_alpha   90.00
_cell.angle_beta   90.00
_cell.angle_gamma   90.00
#
_symmetry.space_group_name_H-M   'P 1'
#
loop_
_entity.id
_entity.type
_entity.pdbx_description
1 polymer ?
#
loop_
_entity_poly.entity_id
_entity_poly.type
_entity_poly.pdbx_seq_one_letter_code
_entity_poly.pdbx_strand_id
1 'polypeptide(L)'
;MSDPTGRAEIIAVGHELLMGEIVDTNTSYLAARLAEAGFAVDWTSQVGDDLYHLTEALERALSRSQITVTAGGLGPTRDHLTREAVARVLGEQMRVDPTLLEWLRDVFARRGISMPDTNLKQAALIPSAEPIPNALGTAPGWWVRTKARHVVLLPGPPREISRMW
;
A
#
# COMPACT_ATOMS: atom_id res chain seq x y z
N MET A 1 -21.04 -18.03 -9.85
CA MET A 1 -20.54 -16.73 -9.35
C MET A 1 -21.35 -15.66 -10.07
N SER A 2 -21.86 -14.67 -9.34
CA SER A 2 -22.49 -13.49 -9.95
C SER A 2 -21.48 -12.73 -10.81
N ASP A 3 -21.96 -12.00 -11.82
CA ASP A 3 -21.09 -11.13 -12.61
C ASP A 3 -20.38 -10.12 -11.71
N PRO A 4 -19.08 -9.85 -11.97
CA PRO A 4 -18.31 -8.93 -11.14
C PRO A 4 -18.86 -7.50 -11.26
N THR A 5 -18.94 -6.81 -10.12
CA THR A 5 -19.41 -5.42 -10.02
C THR A 5 -18.33 -4.40 -10.41
N GLY A 6 -17.09 -4.86 -10.62
CA GLY A 6 -15.96 -4.05 -11.06
C GLY A 6 -14.68 -4.87 -11.25
N ARG A 7 -13.61 -4.21 -11.69
CA ARG A 7 -12.28 -4.78 -11.85
C ARG A 7 -11.32 -4.25 -10.79
N ALA A 8 -10.52 -5.14 -10.25
CA ALA A 8 -9.45 -4.83 -9.32
C ALA A 8 -8.12 -5.38 -9.82
N GLU A 9 -7.03 -4.79 -9.35
CA GLU A 9 -5.67 -5.22 -9.64
C GLU A 9 -4.81 -5.20 -8.38
N ILE A 10 -3.89 -6.14 -8.28
CA ILE A 10 -2.98 -6.27 -7.14
C ILE A 10 -1.54 -6.13 -7.62
N ILE A 11 -0.76 -5.30 -6.91
CA ILE A 11 0.67 -5.10 -7.12
C ILE A 11 1.39 -5.49 -5.82
N ALA A 12 2.05 -6.64 -5.81
CA ALA A 12 2.93 -7.01 -4.72
C ALA A 12 4.30 -6.34 -4.91
N VAL A 13 4.84 -5.75 -3.85
CA VAL A 13 6.05 -4.93 -3.88
C VAL A 13 7.08 -5.53 -2.94
N GLY A 14 8.25 -5.84 -3.48
CA GLY A 14 9.39 -6.35 -2.72
C GLY A 14 10.44 -7.01 -3.61
N HIS A 15 11.71 -6.64 -3.44
CA HIS A 15 12.81 -7.29 -4.16
C HIS A 15 12.92 -8.79 -3.84
N GLU A 16 12.64 -9.17 -2.58
CA GLU A 16 12.66 -10.54 -2.08
C GLU A 16 11.64 -11.45 -2.78
N LEU A 17 10.53 -10.87 -3.28
CA LEU A 17 9.54 -11.59 -4.09
C LEU A 17 10.11 -11.94 -5.46
N LEU A 18 10.80 -11.00 -6.10
CA LEU A 18 11.40 -11.19 -7.42
C LEU A 18 12.58 -12.15 -7.40
N MET A 19 13.32 -12.18 -6.29
CA MET A 19 14.42 -13.11 -6.06
C MET A 19 13.95 -14.51 -5.64
N GLY A 20 12.64 -14.68 -5.38
CA GLY A 20 12.06 -15.95 -4.94
C GLY A 20 12.47 -16.34 -3.52
N GLU A 21 12.92 -15.39 -2.71
CA GLU A 21 13.28 -15.62 -1.29
C GLU A 21 12.03 -15.85 -0.44
N ILE A 22 10.93 -15.20 -0.82
CA ILE A 22 9.62 -15.33 -0.18
C ILE A 22 8.55 -15.60 -1.24
N VAL A 23 7.63 -16.49 -0.93
CA VAL A 23 6.44 -16.74 -1.75
C VAL A 23 5.39 -15.66 -1.46
N ASP A 24 4.90 -15.00 -2.52
CA ASP A 24 3.81 -14.04 -2.42
C ASP A 24 2.49 -14.73 -2.06
N THR A 25 2.16 -14.67 -0.77
CA THR A 25 0.88 -15.12 -0.23
C THR A 25 -0.13 -13.99 -0.09
N ASN A 26 0.33 -12.73 -0.15
CA ASN A 26 -0.50 -11.54 0.00
C ASN A 26 -1.45 -11.39 -1.18
N THR A 27 -0.94 -11.57 -2.41
CA THR A 27 -1.76 -11.50 -3.62
C THR A 27 -2.89 -12.52 -3.59
N SER A 28 -2.61 -13.76 -3.16
CA SER A 28 -3.64 -14.80 -3.05
C SER A 28 -4.72 -14.43 -2.03
N TYR A 29 -4.32 -13.96 -0.84
CA TYR A 29 -5.26 -13.49 0.19
C TYR A 29 -6.13 -12.34 -0.32
N LEU A 30 -5.51 -11.29 -0.87
CA LEU A 30 -6.21 -10.09 -1.34
C LEU A 30 -7.15 -10.39 -2.52
N ALA A 31 -6.75 -11.28 -3.43
CA ALA A 31 -7.61 -11.69 -4.55
C ALA A 31 -8.89 -12.39 -4.07
N ALA A 32 -8.77 -13.29 -3.08
CA ALA A 32 -9.93 -13.94 -2.47
C ALA A 32 -10.86 -12.91 -1.81
N ARG A 33 -10.28 -11.97 -1.05
CA ARG A 33 -11.04 -10.91 -0.40
C ARG A 33 -11.76 -9.97 -1.37
N LEU A 34 -11.09 -9.60 -2.48
CA LEU A 34 -11.68 -8.77 -3.53
C LEU A 34 -12.81 -9.50 -4.26
N ALA A 35 -12.65 -10.80 -4.52
CA ALA A 35 -13.69 -11.63 -5.12
C ALA A 35 -14.93 -11.72 -4.21
N GLU A 36 -14.76 -11.88 -2.90
CA GLU A 36 -15.86 -11.83 -1.92
C GLU A 36 -16.57 -10.47 -1.93
N ALA A 37 -15.84 -9.38 -2.19
CA ALA A 37 -16.38 -8.04 -2.34
C ALA A 37 -17.00 -7.77 -3.74
N GLY A 38 -17.03 -8.76 -4.64
CA GLY A 38 -17.65 -8.67 -5.96
C GLY A 38 -16.74 -8.17 -7.08
N PHE A 39 -15.44 -7.98 -6.83
CA PHE A 39 -14.48 -7.54 -7.85
C PHE A 39 -13.80 -8.72 -8.54
N ALA A 40 -13.64 -8.61 -9.86
CA ALA A 40 -12.78 -9.53 -10.60
C ALA A 40 -11.33 -9.02 -10.61
N VAL A 41 -10.40 -9.89 -10.24
CA VAL A 41 -8.96 -9.65 -10.33
C VAL A 41 -8.44 -10.35 -11.58
N ASP A 42 -8.31 -9.59 -12.67
CA ASP A 42 -7.86 -10.13 -13.95
C ASP A 42 -6.32 -10.11 -14.09
N TRP A 43 -5.66 -9.25 -13.31
CA TRP A 43 -4.23 -9.04 -13.36
C TRP A 43 -3.64 -8.88 -11.97
N THR A 44 -2.47 -9.47 -11.79
CA THR A 44 -1.60 -9.27 -10.64
C THR A 44 -0.18 -9.07 -11.13
N SER A 45 0.61 -8.28 -10.41
CA SER A 45 2.03 -8.06 -10.74
C SER A 45 2.90 -8.09 -9.49
N GLN A 46 4.16 -8.47 -9.67
CA GLN A 46 5.20 -8.35 -8.67
C GLN A 46 6.24 -7.36 -9.17
N VAL A 47 6.62 -6.41 -8.32
CA VAL A 47 7.50 -5.29 -8.68
C VAL A 47 8.54 -5.11 -7.59
N GLY A 48 9.78 -4.82 -7.97
CA GLY A 48 10.85 -4.52 -7.03
C GLY A 48 10.71 -3.11 -6.45
N ASP A 49 11.51 -2.82 -5.42
CA ASP A 49 11.59 -1.53 -4.74
C ASP A 49 12.30 -0.44 -5.56
N ASP A 50 11.76 -0.14 -6.74
CA ASP A 50 12.22 0.89 -7.65
C ASP A 50 11.08 1.84 -8.02
N LEU A 51 11.33 3.15 -7.89
CA LEU A 51 10.31 4.17 -8.11
C LEU A 51 9.77 4.17 -9.54
N TYR A 52 10.63 3.94 -10.54
CA TYR A 52 10.22 3.95 -11.95
C TYR A 52 9.33 2.75 -12.24
N HIS A 53 9.74 1.54 -11.85
CA HIS A 53 8.95 0.33 -12.06
C HIS A 53 7.60 0.38 -11.32
N LEU A 54 7.58 0.87 -10.09
CA LEU A 54 6.33 1.05 -9.33
C LEU A 54 5.39 2.05 -10.00
N THR A 55 5.93 3.18 -10.49
CA THR A 55 5.15 4.19 -11.21
C THR A 55 4.52 3.58 -12.46
N GLU A 56 5.32 2.86 -13.27
CA GLU A 56 4.84 2.22 -14.49
C GLU A 56 3.75 1.17 -14.20
N ALA A 57 3.93 0.33 -13.19
CA ALA A 57 2.95 -0.67 -12.79
C ALA A 57 1.64 -0.04 -12.31
N LEU A 58 1.73 1.03 -11.51
CA LEU A 58 0.57 1.79 -11.03
C LEU A 58 -0.19 2.46 -12.18
N GLU A 59 0.48 3.10 -13.12
CA GLU A 59 -0.15 3.72 -14.30
C GLU A 59 -0.93 2.70 -15.12
N ARG A 60 -0.31 1.54 -15.39
CA ARG A 60 -0.95 0.42 -16.09
C ARG A 60 -2.16 -0.09 -15.31
N ALA A 61 -2.00 -0.34 -14.02
CA ALA A 61 -3.06 -0.87 -13.17
C ALA A 61 -4.27 0.05 -13.12
N LEU A 62 -4.01 1.34 -12.88
CA LEU A 62 -5.05 2.35 -12.89
C LEU A 62 -5.75 2.37 -14.24
N SER A 63 -5.02 2.33 -15.37
CA SER A 63 -5.62 2.42 -16.71
C SER A 63 -6.74 1.40 -16.99
N ARG A 64 -6.71 0.23 -16.33
CA ARG A 64 -7.59 -0.91 -16.59
C ARG A 64 -8.46 -1.37 -15.41
N SER A 65 -8.30 -0.80 -14.21
CA SER A 65 -9.03 -1.20 -13.01
C SER A 65 -9.67 -0.01 -12.27
N GLN A 66 -10.78 -0.26 -11.58
CA GLN A 66 -11.39 0.74 -10.68
C GLN A 66 -10.73 0.73 -9.30
N ILE A 67 -10.15 -0.40 -8.90
CA ILE A 67 -9.44 -0.57 -7.63
C ILE A 67 -8.05 -1.13 -7.90
N THR A 68 -7.02 -0.46 -7.40
CA THR A 68 -5.66 -0.99 -7.38
C THR A 68 -5.22 -1.16 -5.93
N VAL A 69 -4.74 -2.34 -5.56
CA VAL A 69 -4.23 -2.65 -4.22
C VAL A 69 -2.74 -2.92 -4.31
N THR A 70 -1.93 -2.27 -3.47
CA THR A 70 -0.52 -2.59 -3.32
C THR A 70 -0.27 -3.30 -2.00
N ALA A 71 0.66 -4.26 -1.98
CA ALA A 71 1.08 -4.97 -0.78
C ALA A 71 2.62 -4.94 -0.69
N GLY A 72 3.16 -4.14 0.25
CA GLY A 72 4.61 -3.94 0.41
C GLY A 72 5.04 -2.49 0.20
N GLY A 73 6.34 -2.23 0.39
CA GLY A 73 6.92 -0.92 0.07
C GLY A 73 6.52 0.26 0.99
N LEU A 74 5.99 -0.01 2.19
CA LEU A 74 5.51 1.03 3.14
C LEU A 74 6.38 1.24 4.38
N GLY A 75 7.49 0.51 4.50
CA GLY A 75 8.40 0.60 5.62
C GLY A 75 9.17 1.93 5.68
N PRO A 76 10.03 2.11 6.70
CA PRO A 76 10.72 3.37 6.97
C PRO A 76 12.03 3.54 6.19
N THR A 77 12.53 2.51 5.51
CA THR A 77 13.78 2.56 4.76
C THR A 77 13.63 3.28 3.41
N ARG A 78 14.77 3.56 2.75
CA ARG A 78 14.83 4.39 1.53
C ARG A 78 14.33 3.70 0.27
N ASP A 79 14.41 2.38 0.25
CA ASP A 79 13.91 1.46 -0.78
C ASP A 79 12.38 1.33 -0.78
N HIS A 80 11.72 1.47 0.37
CA HIS A 80 10.26 1.46 0.45
C HIS A 80 9.63 2.70 -0.22
N LEU A 81 9.26 2.60 -1.50
CA LEU A 81 8.92 3.73 -2.38
C LEU A 81 7.46 3.75 -2.87
N THR A 82 6.58 2.90 -2.33
CA THR A 82 5.21 2.77 -2.85
C THR A 82 4.36 4.02 -2.65
N ARG A 83 4.51 4.74 -1.53
CA ARG A 83 3.80 6.01 -1.30
C ARG A 83 4.26 7.08 -2.29
N GLU A 84 5.56 7.14 -2.51
CA GLU A 84 6.21 8.06 -3.45
C GLU A 84 5.78 7.78 -4.90
N ALA A 85 5.65 6.51 -5.28
CA ALA A 85 5.16 6.13 -6.60
C ALA A 85 3.71 6.56 -6.82
N VAL A 86 2.83 6.33 -5.83
CA VAL A 86 1.43 6.75 -5.91
C VAL A 86 1.30 8.28 -5.97
N ALA A 87 2.06 8.99 -5.13
CA ALA A 87 2.13 10.44 -5.17
C ALA A 87 2.56 10.96 -6.55
N ARG A 88 3.57 10.33 -7.17
CA ARG A 88 4.06 10.66 -8.51
C ARG A 88 3.00 10.44 -9.59
N VAL A 89 2.34 9.29 -9.60
CA VAL A 89 1.31 8.95 -10.59
C VAL A 89 0.12 9.90 -10.51
N LEU A 90 -0.25 10.34 -9.31
CA LEU A 90 -1.37 11.26 -9.10
C LEU A 90 -0.96 12.75 -9.23
N GLY A 91 0.34 13.05 -9.35
CA GLY A 91 0.84 14.42 -9.39
C GLY A 91 0.61 15.18 -8.09
N GLU A 92 0.56 14.47 -6.96
CA GLU A 92 0.26 15.02 -5.64
C GLU A 92 1.51 15.08 -4.76
N GLN A 93 1.61 16.15 -3.95
CA GLN A 93 2.75 16.31 -3.05
C GLN A 93 2.48 15.67 -1.69
N MET A 94 3.43 14.84 -1.25
CA MET A 94 3.40 14.27 0.10
C MET A 94 3.73 15.33 1.15
N ARG A 95 2.96 15.34 2.24
CA ARG A 95 3.23 16.17 3.43
C ARG A 95 3.03 15.34 4.69
N VAL A 96 3.83 15.61 5.70
CA VAL A 96 3.67 14.99 7.02
C VAL A 96 2.34 15.46 7.60
N ASP A 97 1.50 14.50 7.98
CA ASP A 97 0.28 14.75 8.73
C ASP A 97 0.61 14.78 10.22
N PRO A 98 0.33 15.89 10.93
CA PRO A 98 0.66 16.03 12.34
C PRO A 98 -0.04 14.99 13.24
N THR A 99 -1.28 14.63 12.91
CA THR A 99 -2.08 13.66 13.69
C THR A 99 -1.50 12.26 13.54
N LEU A 100 -1.13 11.88 12.32
CA LEU A 100 -0.51 10.59 12.02
C LEU A 100 0.89 10.50 12.63
N LEU A 101 1.63 11.62 12.65
CA LEU A 101 2.92 11.70 13.33
C LEU A 101 2.79 11.52 14.84
N GLU A 102 1.79 12.12 15.47
CA GLU A 102 1.51 11.94 16.90
C GLU A 102 1.13 10.49 17.21
N TRP A 103 0.22 9.91 16.42
CA TRP A 103 -0.13 8.49 16.52
C TRP A 103 1.11 7.59 16.41
N LEU A 104 2.00 7.88 15.45
CA LEU A 104 3.22 7.11 15.25
C LEU A 104 4.17 7.23 16.44
N ARG A 105 4.34 8.44 16.99
CA ARG A 105 5.11 8.66 18.22
C ARG A 105 4.55 7.84 19.39
N ASP A 106 3.24 7.77 19.54
CA ASP A 106 2.59 6.95 20.57
C ASP A 106 2.85 5.45 20.38
N VAL A 107 2.86 4.96 19.13
CA VAL A 107 3.21 3.56 18.83
C VAL A 107 4.63 3.24 19.30
N PHE A 108 5.59 4.14 19.08
CA PHE A 108 6.97 3.98 19.57
C PHE A 108 7.06 4.12 21.09
N ALA A 109 6.39 5.11 21.68
CA ALA A 109 6.39 5.34 23.12
C ALA A 109 5.85 4.14 23.91
N ARG A 110 4.77 3.49 23.43
CA ARG A 110 4.24 2.25 24.02
C ARG A 110 5.22 1.07 23.99
N ARG A 111 6.21 1.11 23.09
CA ARG A 111 7.30 0.12 23.00
C ARG A 111 8.52 0.54 23.84
N GLY A 112 8.45 1.66 24.56
CA GLY A 112 9.54 2.17 25.40
C GLY A 112 10.71 2.77 24.63
N ILE A 113 10.51 3.16 23.37
CA ILE A 113 11.56 3.70 22.50
C ILE A 113 11.14 5.03 21.87
N SER A 114 12.11 5.91 21.61
CA SER A 114 11.88 7.12 20.81
C SER A 114 11.70 6.76 19.35
N MET A 115 10.81 7.46 18.65
CA MET A 115 10.62 7.28 17.21
C MET A 115 11.89 7.70 16.44
N PRO A 116 12.49 6.82 15.62
CA PRO A 116 13.58 7.20 14.72
C PRO A 116 13.11 8.15 13.62
N ASP A 117 13.99 9.05 13.17
CA ASP A 117 13.67 10.03 12.12
C ASP A 117 13.31 9.36 10.78
N THR A 118 13.85 8.17 10.50
CA THR A 118 13.51 7.40 9.30
C THR A 118 12.03 7.02 9.24
N ASN A 119 11.35 6.94 10.38
CA ASN A 119 9.91 6.65 10.44
C ASN A 119 9.04 7.86 10.12
N LEU A 120 9.59 9.09 10.07
CA LEU A 120 8.82 10.30 9.77
C LEU A 120 8.06 10.20 8.44
N LYS A 121 8.65 9.56 7.42
CA LYS A 121 7.99 9.36 6.11
C LYS A 121 6.73 8.50 6.19
N GLN A 122 6.57 7.66 7.23
CA GLN A 122 5.39 6.84 7.42
C GLN A 122 4.18 7.64 7.90
N ALA A 123 4.41 8.87 8.37
CA ALA A 123 3.38 9.84 8.74
C ALA A 123 3.03 10.81 7.59
N ALA A 124 3.57 10.61 6.39
CA ALA A 124 3.21 11.43 5.24
C ALA A 124 1.90 10.94 4.59
N LEU A 125 1.17 11.88 3.99
CA LEU A 125 -0.02 11.68 3.17
C LEU A 125 0.03 12.56 1.92
N ILE A 126 -0.71 12.18 0.89
CA ILE A 126 -1.11 13.06 -0.22
C ILE A 126 -2.55 13.56 0.02
N PRO A 127 -2.97 14.69 -0.57
CA PRO A 127 -4.31 15.25 -0.39
C PRO A 127 -5.47 14.27 -0.61
N SER A 128 -5.35 13.32 -1.55
CA SER A 128 -6.40 12.34 -1.84
C SER A 128 -6.38 11.08 -0.95
N ALA A 129 -5.42 10.97 -0.03
CA ALA A 129 -5.23 9.80 0.83
C ALA A 129 -5.80 9.98 2.24
N GLU A 130 -6.53 8.97 2.70
CA GLU A 130 -6.84 8.76 4.11
C GLU A 130 -5.94 7.66 4.69
N PRO A 131 -5.40 7.83 5.91
CA PRO A 131 -4.61 6.79 6.54
C PRO A 131 -5.49 5.62 7.00
N ILE A 132 -5.01 4.40 6.79
CA ILE A 132 -5.56 3.18 7.38
C ILE A 132 -4.67 2.80 8.57
N PRO A 133 -5.15 2.91 9.82
CA PRO A 133 -4.36 2.60 10.99
C PRO A 133 -3.86 1.16 10.99
N ASN A 134 -2.60 0.97 11.36
CA ASN A 134 -1.99 -0.35 11.47
C ASN A 134 -1.77 -0.69 12.95
N ALA A 135 -2.59 -1.58 13.49
CA ALA A 135 -2.52 -1.96 14.90
C ALA A 135 -1.34 -2.88 15.25
N LEU A 136 -0.70 -3.49 14.23
CA LEU A 136 0.33 -4.51 14.42
C LEU A 136 1.73 -4.04 13.97
N GLY A 137 1.80 -2.94 13.23
CA GLY A 137 3.04 -2.38 12.69
C GLY A 137 3.13 -0.87 12.88
N THR A 138 4.20 -0.27 12.35
CA THR A 138 4.42 1.18 12.37
C THR A 138 4.01 1.86 11.07
N ALA A 139 3.69 1.09 10.02
CA ALA A 139 3.36 1.62 8.70
C ALA A 139 1.83 1.68 8.52
N PRO A 140 1.19 2.86 8.58
CA PRO A 140 -0.19 3.01 8.16
C PRO A 140 -0.33 2.68 6.68
N GLY A 141 -1.44 2.06 6.32
CA GLY A 141 -1.86 1.97 4.93
C GLY A 141 -2.42 3.30 4.45
N TRP A 142 -2.67 3.41 3.15
CA TRP A 142 -3.42 4.54 2.58
C TRP A 142 -4.65 4.03 1.84
N TRP A 143 -5.78 4.72 2.00
CA TRP A 143 -6.90 4.64 1.09
C TRP A 143 -6.98 5.94 0.29
N VAL A 144 -6.61 5.86 -0.98
CA VAL A 144 -6.64 6.97 -1.91
C VAL A 144 -7.94 6.94 -2.71
N ARG A 145 -8.66 8.05 -2.76
CA ARG A 145 -9.89 8.19 -3.57
C ARG A 145 -9.73 9.29 -4.60
N THR A 146 -9.78 8.90 -5.87
CA THR A 146 -9.88 9.83 -7.00
C THR A 146 -11.31 9.85 -7.54
N LYS A 147 -11.62 10.71 -8.51
CA LYS A 147 -12.98 10.81 -9.09
C LYS A 147 -13.53 9.48 -9.66
N ALA A 148 -12.66 8.57 -10.09
CA ALA A 148 -13.08 7.35 -10.77
C ALA A 148 -12.40 6.06 -10.27
N ARG A 149 -11.38 6.18 -9.40
CA ARG A 149 -10.50 5.06 -9.03
C ARG A 149 -10.11 5.13 -7.57
N HIS A 150 -9.93 3.96 -6.98
CA HIS A 150 -9.40 3.78 -5.63
C HIS A 150 -8.02 3.14 -5.68
N VAL A 151 -7.11 3.62 -4.84
CA VAL A 151 -5.81 2.97 -4.60
C VAL A 151 -5.71 2.65 -3.12
N VAL A 152 -5.45 1.39 -2.78
CA VAL A 152 -5.28 0.94 -1.41
C VAL A 152 -3.85 0.47 -1.23
N LEU A 153 -3.11 1.04 -0.30
CA LEU A 153 -1.73 0.70 -0.02
C LEU A 153 -1.68 -0.03 1.31
N LEU A 154 -1.15 -1.25 1.31
CA LEU A 154 -1.02 -2.09 2.49
C LEU A 154 0.46 -2.46 2.75
N PRO A 155 0.85 -2.72 4.01
CA PRO A 155 2.22 -3.11 4.35
C PRO A 155 2.54 -4.51 3.81
N GLY A 156 3.82 -4.90 3.82
CA GLY A 156 4.26 -6.21 3.32
C GLY A 156 3.91 -7.41 4.22
N PRO A 157 4.04 -7.32 5.57
CA PRO A 157 3.79 -8.48 6.43
C PRO A 157 2.33 -8.99 6.37
N PRO A 158 2.09 -10.29 6.09
CA PRO A 158 0.73 -10.83 5.90
C PRO A 158 -0.20 -10.63 7.11
N ARG A 159 0.37 -10.66 8.33
CA ARG A 159 -0.40 -10.45 9.57
C ARG A 159 -0.91 -9.02 9.71
N GLU A 160 -0.19 -8.04 9.16
CA GLU A 160 -0.63 -6.64 9.16
C GLU A 160 -1.74 -6.45 8.12
N ILE A 161 -1.56 -6.95 6.89
CA ILE A 161 -2.57 -6.91 5.83
C ILE A 161 -3.91 -7.48 6.30
N SER A 162 -3.89 -8.71 6.81
CA SER A 162 -5.11 -9.41 7.25
C SER A 162 -5.85 -8.74 8.40
N ARG A 163 -5.19 -7.85 9.14
CA ARG A 163 -5.83 -7.04 10.19
C ARG A 163 -6.37 -5.71 9.68
N MET A 164 -5.83 -5.20 8.57
CA MET A 164 -6.16 -3.90 8.00
C MET A 164 -7.22 -3.97 6.90
N TRP A 165 -7.34 -5.12 6.22
CA TRP A 165 -8.33 -5.37 5.17
C TRP A 165 -9.74 -5.61 5.72
#